data_AF-A0A835LYA9-F1
#
_entry.id   AF-A0A835LYA9-F1
#
_cell.length_a   1.000
_cell.length_b   1.000
_cell.length_c   1.000
_cell.angle_alpha   90.00
_cell.angle_beta   90.00
_cell.angle_gamma   90.00
#
_symmetry.space_group_name_H-M   'P 1'
#
loop_
_entity.id
_entity.type
_entity.pdbx_description
1 polymer ?
#
loop_
_entity_poly.entity_id
_entity_poly.type
_entity_poly.pdbx_seq_one_letter_code
_entity_poly.pdbx_strand_id
1 'polypeptide(L)'
;MTAADVEEPDHLFVDAATIANLCGFAKFHTILSDQGGVKALLGMVKCGHQDVFAEMARGIVNFAKCKSRASTQGIITGRSILLDDGALLWILQNAKNEASRIRGYIQLALCHLARYEVNAKDMISGSDLHELLHIYLDCFEKDIKTLATQTLKSSPTFQSELQQLKY
;
A
#
# COMPACT_ATOMS: atom_id res chain seq x y z
N MET A 1 -2.55 -12.39 34.61
CA MET A 1 -2.10 -11.16 33.94
C MET A 1 -0.66 -11.38 33.53
N THR A 2 -0.41 -11.75 32.28
CA THR A 2 0.95 -11.74 31.71
C THR A 2 1.13 -10.39 31.04
N ALA A 3 2.07 -9.60 31.55
CA ALA A 3 2.53 -8.37 30.92
C ALA A 3 3.03 -8.73 29.52
N ALA A 4 2.25 -8.40 28.50
CA ALA A 4 2.81 -8.27 27.17
C ALA A 4 3.82 -7.13 27.26
N ASP A 5 5.07 -7.39 26.89
CA ASP A 5 6.06 -6.35 26.63
C ASP A 5 5.43 -5.34 25.67
N VAL A 6 4.92 -4.24 26.21
CA VAL A 6 4.52 -3.10 25.40
C VAL A 6 5.85 -2.47 25.01
N GLU A 7 6.38 -2.85 23.85
CA GLU A 7 7.56 -2.18 23.28
C GLU A 7 7.30 -0.67 23.32
N GLU A 8 8.25 0.07 23.89
CA GLU A 8 8.06 1.50 24.09
C GLU A 8 7.81 2.17 22.74
N PRO A 9 6.84 3.10 22.66
CA PRO A 9 6.43 3.73 21.40
C PRO A 9 7.60 4.35 20.62
N ASP A 10 8.63 4.82 21.32
CA ASP A 10 9.82 5.42 20.75
C ASP A 10 10.69 4.40 20.00
N HIS A 11 10.80 3.16 20.50
CA HIS A 11 11.52 2.09 19.81
C HIS A 11 10.76 1.64 18.55
N LEU A 12 9.46 1.42 18.68
CA LEU A 12 8.59 1.07 17.54
C LEU A 12 8.59 2.14 16.45
N PHE A 13 8.64 3.42 16.83
CA PHE A 13 8.77 4.50 15.87
C PHE A 13 10.08 4.43 15.08
N VAL A 14 11.21 4.24 15.77
CA VAL A 14 12.53 4.14 15.12
C VAL A 14 12.57 2.94 14.18
N ASP A 15 12.01 1.80 14.58
CA ASP A 15 11.96 0.59 13.76
C ASP A 15 11.06 0.78 12.53
N ALA A 16 9.86 1.32 12.71
CA ALA A 16 8.95 1.64 11.60
C ALA A 16 9.60 2.61 10.61
N ALA A 17 10.24 3.67 11.11
CA ALA A 17 10.93 4.66 10.27
C ALA A 17 12.10 4.04 9.49
N THR A 18 12.84 3.15 10.13
CA THR A 18 13.96 2.42 9.51
C THR A 18 13.47 1.53 8.39
N ILE A 19 12.48 0.68 8.65
CA ILE A 19 11.89 -0.20 7.64
C ILE A 19 11.30 0.63 6.50
N ALA A 20 10.60 1.72 6.81
CA ALA A 20 10.00 2.60 5.81
C ALA A 20 11.03 3.26 4.90
N ASN A 21 12.23 3.57 5.41
CA ASN A 21 13.36 4.03 4.60
C ASN A 21 13.86 2.92 3.67
N LEU A 22 14.02 1.70 4.17
CA LEU A 22 14.48 0.56 3.37
C LEU A 22 13.50 0.21 2.23
N CYS A 23 12.18 0.31 2.47
CA CYS A 23 11.15 0.08 1.47
C CYS A 23 11.31 0.95 0.20
N GLY A 24 11.96 2.10 0.31
CA GLY A 24 12.23 3.01 -0.82
C GLY A 24 13.32 2.53 -1.80
N PHE A 25 14.08 1.48 -1.46
CA PHE A 25 15.21 1.02 -2.25
C PHE A 25 15.00 -0.41 -2.78
N ALA A 26 14.93 -0.55 -4.11
CA ALA A 26 14.67 -1.83 -4.78
C ALA A 26 15.68 -2.93 -4.37
N LYS A 27 16.95 -2.56 -4.14
CA LYS A 27 18.01 -3.49 -3.70
C LYS A 27 17.71 -4.20 -2.38
N PHE A 28 16.84 -3.65 -1.54
CA PHE A 28 16.45 -4.25 -0.27
C PHE A 28 15.12 -5.01 -0.34
N HIS A 29 14.42 -5.01 -1.47
CA HIS A 29 13.10 -5.65 -1.58
C HIS A 29 13.16 -7.17 -1.34
N THR A 30 14.18 -7.86 -1.87
CA THR A 30 14.37 -9.30 -1.61
C THR A 30 14.58 -9.56 -0.13
N ILE A 31 15.49 -8.83 0.52
CA ILE A 31 15.77 -8.99 1.96
C ILE A 31 14.53 -8.65 2.80
N LEU A 32 13.81 -7.58 2.46
CA LEU A 32 12.56 -7.22 3.13
C LEU A 32 11.48 -8.29 2.95
N SER A 33 11.43 -8.96 1.79
CA SER A 33 10.54 -10.10 1.58
C SER A 33 10.93 -11.28 2.46
N ASP A 34 12.20 -11.67 2.43
CA ASP A 34 12.71 -12.86 3.11
C ASP A 34 12.65 -12.72 4.63
N GLN A 35 12.87 -11.51 5.14
CA GLN A 35 12.82 -11.20 6.59
C GLN A 35 11.44 -10.73 7.06
N GLY A 36 10.43 -10.71 6.17
CA GLY A 36 9.07 -10.32 6.53
C GLY A 36 8.91 -8.85 6.95
N GLY A 37 9.66 -7.93 6.35
CA GLY A 37 9.62 -6.50 6.67
C GLY A 37 8.25 -5.86 6.49
N VAL A 38 7.45 -6.30 5.51
CA VAL A 38 6.05 -5.83 5.36
C VAL A 38 5.18 -6.40 6.48
N LYS A 39 5.33 -7.68 6.84
CA LYS A 39 4.63 -8.27 8.00
C LYS A 39 5.01 -7.57 9.31
N ALA A 40 6.28 -7.19 9.48
CA ALA A 40 6.74 -6.43 10.63
C ALA A 40 6.02 -5.08 10.72
N LEU A 41 5.96 -4.30 9.62
CA LEU A 41 5.18 -3.07 9.58
C LEU A 41 3.70 -3.33 9.95
N LEU A 42 3.06 -4.34 9.36
CA LEU A 42 1.66 -4.65 9.69
C LEU A 42 1.45 -5.13 11.14
N GLY A 43 2.48 -5.72 11.76
CA GLY A 43 2.47 -6.08 13.18
C GLY A 43 2.44 -4.87 14.11
N MET A 44 3.08 -3.77 13.70
CA MET A 44 3.19 -2.52 14.47
C MET A 44 1.86 -1.77 14.58
N VAL A 45 0.81 -2.12 13.81
CA VAL A 45 -0.53 -1.51 13.92
C VAL A 45 -1.05 -1.53 15.35
N LYS A 46 -0.72 -2.60 16.09
CA LYS A 46 -1.22 -2.85 17.46
C LYS A 46 -0.75 -1.83 18.49
N CYS A 47 0.28 -1.03 18.19
CA CYS A 47 0.77 -0.01 19.13
C CYS A 47 -0.21 1.17 19.31
N GLY A 48 -1.09 1.43 18.34
CA GLY A 48 -2.05 2.52 18.40
C GLY A 48 -1.46 3.94 18.34
N HIS A 49 -0.14 4.09 18.21
CA HIS A 49 0.52 5.38 18.13
C HIS A 49 0.48 5.96 16.71
N GLN A 50 -0.01 7.20 16.58
CA GLN A 50 -0.24 7.84 15.29
C GLN A 50 1.07 8.05 14.49
N ASP A 51 2.18 8.35 15.17
CA ASP A 51 3.47 8.55 14.50
C ASP A 51 4.05 7.26 13.93
N VAL A 52 3.94 6.15 14.67
CA VAL A 52 4.29 4.81 14.17
C VAL A 52 3.41 4.47 12.97
N PHE A 53 2.11 4.75 13.05
CA PHE A 53 1.17 4.53 11.96
C PHE A 53 1.55 5.33 10.70
N ALA A 54 1.98 6.58 10.86
CA ALA A 54 2.42 7.42 9.76
C ALA A 54 3.67 6.84 9.07
N GLU A 55 4.64 6.33 9.84
CA GLU A 55 5.83 5.68 9.31
C GLU A 55 5.50 4.36 8.60
N MET A 56 4.57 3.57 9.13
CA MET A 56 4.07 2.37 8.46
C MET A 56 3.43 2.70 7.11
N ALA A 57 2.54 3.70 7.06
CA ALA A 57 1.90 4.16 5.83
C ALA A 57 2.96 4.66 4.82
N ARG A 58 3.98 5.40 5.31
CA ARG A 58 5.12 5.86 4.51
C ARG A 58 5.92 4.69 3.94
N GLY A 59 6.17 3.64 4.73
CA GLY A 59 6.88 2.44 4.29
C GLY A 59 6.13 1.68 3.20
N ILE A 60 4.82 1.49 3.39
CA ILE A 60 3.96 0.81 2.43
C ILE A 60 3.92 1.55 1.09
N VAL A 61 3.73 2.88 1.10
CA VAL A 61 3.75 3.66 -0.15
C VAL A 61 5.13 3.68 -0.80
N ASN A 62 6.21 3.75 -0.02
CA ASN A 62 7.57 3.67 -0.55
C ASN A 62 7.82 2.34 -1.26
N PHE A 63 7.37 1.24 -0.67
CA PHE A 63 7.48 -0.08 -1.27
C PHE A 63 6.70 -0.16 -2.59
N ALA A 64 5.43 0.24 -2.57
CA ALA A 64 4.58 0.26 -3.75
C ALA A 64 5.17 1.13 -4.87
N LYS A 65 5.64 2.34 -4.55
CA LYS A 65 6.30 3.27 -5.48
C LYS A 65 7.57 2.69 -6.08
N CYS A 66 8.44 2.10 -5.25
CA CYS A 66 9.71 1.57 -5.69
C CYS A 66 9.50 0.38 -6.63
N LYS A 67 8.62 -0.56 -6.24
CA LYS A 67 8.22 -1.66 -7.10
C LYS A 67 7.61 -1.13 -8.38
N SER A 68 6.78 -0.07 -8.30
CA SER A 68 6.15 0.63 -9.43
C SER A 68 7.13 1.20 -10.47
N ARG A 69 8.31 1.62 -10.04
CA ARG A 69 9.36 2.11 -10.94
C ARG A 69 10.14 0.96 -11.56
N ALA A 70 10.46 -0.05 -10.76
CA ALA A 70 11.28 -1.18 -11.19
C ALA A 70 10.63 -2.04 -12.29
N SER A 71 9.33 -2.32 -12.26
CA SER A 71 8.68 -3.05 -13.38
C SER A 71 8.44 -2.18 -14.60
N THR A 72 8.22 -0.87 -14.44
CA THR A 72 8.18 0.03 -15.62
C THR A 72 9.51 -0.01 -16.38
N GLN A 73 10.62 -0.27 -15.68
CA GLN A 73 11.95 -0.47 -16.24
C GLN A 73 12.25 -1.93 -16.62
N GLY A 74 11.30 -2.86 -16.45
CA GLY A 74 11.47 -4.28 -16.74
C GLY A 74 12.42 -5.04 -15.81
N ILE A 75 12.83 -4.43 -14.68
CA ILE A 75 13.83 -4.99 -13.76
C ILE A 75 13.21 -6.05 -12.84
N ILE A 76 11.98 -5.82 -12.38
CA ILE A 76 11.26 -6.72 -11.47
C ILE A 76 9.95 -7.10 -12.12
N THR A 77 9.71 -8.40 -12.25
CA THR A 77 8.44 -8.96 -12.73
C THR A 77 7.70 -9.62 -11.56
N GLY A 78 6.37 -9.74 -11.70
CA GLY A 78 5.54 -10.49 -10.76
C GLY A 78 4.78 -9.66 -9.72
N ARG A 79 3.95 -10.39 -8.97
CA ARG A 79 3.02 -9.89 -7.95
C ARG A 79 3.73 -9.09 -6.86
N SER A 80 3.08 -8.08 -6.30
CA SER A 80 3.63 -7.27 -5.22
C SER A 80 3.73 -8.05 -3.90
N ILE A 81 4.85 -7.90 -3.17
CA ILE A 81 5.04 -8.51 -1.84
C ILE A 81 4.03 -7.94 -0.84
N LEU A 82 3.57 -6.69 -1.05
CA LEU A 82 2.46 -6.13 -0.27
C LEU A 82 1.18 -6.97 -0.39
N LEU A 83 0.95 -7.63 -1.54
CA LEU A 83 -0.17 -8.54 -1.71
C LEU A 83 0.14 -9.93 -1.17
N ASP A 84 1.39 -10.40 -1.29
CA ASP A 84 1.85 -11.68 -0.72
C ASP A 84 1.74 -11.69 0.82
N ASP A 85 2.07 -10.57 1.44
CA ASP A 85 2.04 -10.40 2.90
C ASP A 85 0.69 -9.89 3.43
N GLY A 86 -0.35 -9.86 2.59
CA GLY A 86 -1.71 -9.55 3.00
C GLY A 86 -1.98 -8.08 3.36
N ALA A 87 -1.13 -7.15 2.92
CA ALA A 87 -1.28 -5.73 3.22
C ALA A 87 -2.50 -5.08 2.54
N LEU A 88 -3.05 -5.68 1.47
CA LEU A 88 -4.16 -5.09 0.71
C LEU A 88 -5.37 -4.75 1.59
N LEU A 89 -5.78 -5.66 2.47
CA LEU A 89 -6.92 -5.45 3.36
C LEU A 89 -6.67 -4.26 4.30
N TRP A 90 -5.48 -4.19 4.89
CA TRP A 90 -5.11 -3.07 5.76
C TRP A 90 -5.08 -1.74 5.01
N ILE A 91 -4.54 -1.73 3.78
CA ILE A 91 -4.49 -0.53 2.94
C ILE A 91 -5.92 -0.04 2.65
N LEU A 92 -6.84 -0.93 2.27
CA LEU A 92 -8.22 -0.56 1.96
C LEU A 92 -8.97 -0.03 3.20
N GLN A 93 -8.83 -0.70 4.34
CA GLN A 93 -9.44 -0.27 5.61
C GLN A 93 -9.01 1.14 6.04
N ASN A 94 -7.82 1.57 5.63
CA ASN A 94 -7.25 2.84 6.06
C ASN A 94 -7.20 3.90 4.94
N ALA A 95 -7.77 3.63 3.77
CA ALA A 95 -7.74 4.55 2.65
C ALA A 95 -8.63 5.80 2.83
N LYS A 96 -9.53 5.78 3.80
CA LYS A 96 -10.35 6.91 4.27
C LYS A 96 -9.89 7.47 5.62
N ASN A 97 -8.65 7.23 6.03
CA ASN A 97 -8.12 7.69 7.31
C ASN A 97 -8.34 9.21 7.51
N GLU A 98 -8.73 9.64 8.71
CA GLU A 98 -9.02 11.05 9.01
C GLU A 98 -7.78 11.95 8.86
N ALA A 99 -6.60 11.43 9.22
CA ALA A 99 -5.35 12.17 9.11
C ALA A 99 -4.92 12.29 7.65
N SER A 100 -4.97 13.51 7.09
CA SER A 100 -4.72 13.76 5.66
C SER A 100 -3.40 13.18 5.16
N ARG A 101 -2.32 13.29 5.96
CA ARG A 101 -1.00 12.76 5.57
C ARG A 101 -1.00 11.24 5.43
N ILE A 102 -1.59 10.54 6.40
CA ILE A 102 -1.68 9.08 6.42
C ILE A 102 -2.56 8.60 5.26
N ARG A 103 -3.73 9.25 5.10
CA ARG A 103 -4.66 9.00 3.99
C ARG A 103 -3.95 9.12 2.63
N GLY A 104 -3.22 10.21 2.41
CA GLY A 104 -2.47 10.43 1.16
C GLY A 104 -1.47 9.32 0.87
N TYR A 105 -0.69 8.87 1.86
CA TYR A 105 0.23 7.73 1.68
C TYR A 105 -0.50 6.45 1.27
N ILE A 106 -1.62 6.14 1.92
CA ILE A 106 -2.36 4.89 1.69
C ILE A 106 -3.03 4.90 0.31
N GLN A 107 -3.67 6.02 -0.06
CA GLN A 107 -4.28 6.17 -1.38
C GLN A 107 -3.24 6.12 -2.49
N LEU A 108 -2.06 6.71 -2.28
CA LEU A 108 -0.96 6.63 -3.23
C LEU A 108 -0.40 5.20 -3.34
N ALA A 109 -0.34 4.45 -2.24
CA ALA A 109 0.05 3.04 -2.25
C ALA A 109 -0.92 2.19 -3.10
N LEU A 110 -2.23 2.40 -2.94
CA LEU A 110 -3.26 1.76 -3.77
C LEU A 110 -3.06 2.06 -5.26
N CYS A 111 -2.85 3.33 -5.60
CA CYS A 111 -2.57 3.72 -7.00
C CYS A 111 -1.37 2.96 -7.56
N HIS A 112 -0.25 2.92 -6.83
CA HIS A 112 0.95 2.24 -7.32
C HIS A 112 0.81 0.72 -7.40
N LEU A 113 0.03 0.09 -6.51
CA LEU A 113 -0.30 -1.33 -6.61
C LEU A 113 -1.16 -1.63 -7.83
N ALA A 114 -2.18 -0.80 -8.09
CA ALA A 114 -3.11 -0.96 -9.20
C ALA A 114 -2.48 -0.69 -10.58
N ARG A 115 -1.39 0.08 -10.65
CA ARG A 115 -0.65 0.30 -11.91
C ARG A 115 -0.08 -0.98 -12.52
N TYR A 116 -0.08 -2.07 -11.77
CA TYR A 116 0.56 -3.33 -12.13
C TYR A 116 -0.52 -4.32 -12.49
N GLU A 117 -0.60 -4.66 -13.77
CA GLU A 117 -1.66 -5.53 -14.27
C GLU A 117 -1.70 -6.89 -13.56
N VAL A 118 -0.52 -7.41 -13.18
CA VAL A 118 -0.41 -8.66 -12.42
C VAL A 118 -1.11 -8.60 -11.06
N ASN A 119 -1.24 -7.41 -10.46
CA ASN A 119 -1.92 -7.22 -9.17
C ASN A 119 -3.44 -7.00 -9.34
N ALA A 120 -3.91 -6.63 -10.54
CA ALA A 120 -5.28 -6.17 -10.74
C ALA A 120 -6.32 -7.24 -10.35
N LYS A 121 -6.03 -8.51 -10.64
CA LYS A 121 -6.90 -9.65 -10.26
C LYS A 121 -7.07 -9.76 -8.76
N ASP A 122 -5.98 -9.70 -7.99
CA ASP A 122 -6.03 -9.73 -6.53
C ASP A 122 -6.85 -8.55 -5.98
N MET A 123 -6.64 -7.36 -6.55
CA MET A 123 -7.29 -6.13 -6.12
C MET A 123 -8.79 -6.09 -6.42
N ILE A 124 -9.26 -6.84 -7.42
CA ILE A 124 -10.69 -7.02 -7.70
C ILE A 124 -11.28 -8.14 -6.84
N SER A 125 -10.55 -9.23 -6.64
CA SER A 125 -11.04 -10.41 -5.91
C SER A 125 -11.14 -10.24 -4.38
N GLY A 126 -10.33 -9.33 -3.81
CA GLY A 126 -10.07 -9.29 -2.36
C GLY A 126 -11.05 -8.48 -1.52
N SER A 127 -11.77 -7.52 -2.11
CA SER A 127 -12.79 -6.69 -1.46
C SER A 127 -13.19 -5.60 -2.43
N ASP A 128 -14.50 -5.39 -2.56
CA ASP A 128 -15.20 -4.46 -3.44
C ASP A 128 -14.33 -3.43 -4.17
N LEU A 129 -14.13 -3.66 -5.47
CA LEU A 129 -13.69 -2.65 -6.43
C LEU A 129 -14.39 -1.29 -6.19
N HIS A 130 -15.60 -1.27 -5.64
CA HIS A 130 -16.28 -0.04 -5.20
C HIS A 130 -15.45 0.83 -4.26
N GLU A 131 -14.73 0.29 -3.27
CA GLU A 131 -13.95 1.13 -2.35
C GLU A 131 -12.76 1.77 -3.09
N LEU A 132 -12.10 0.99 -3.96
CA LEU A 132 -11.05 1.46 -4.84
C LEU A 132 -11.56 2.56 -5.81
N LEU A 133 -12.73 2.34 -6.43
CA LEU A 133 -13.38 3.31 -7.31
C LEU A 133 -13.84 4.55 -6.55
N HIS A 134 -14.41 4.41 -5.36
CA HIS A 134 -14.80 5.52 -4.50
C HIS A 134 -13.58 6.37 -4.14
N ILE A 135 -12.46 5.75 -3.76
CA ILE A 135 -11.22 6.48 -3.50
C ILE A 135 -10.77 7.22 -4.76
N TYR A 136 -10.83 6.58 -5.93
CA TYR A 136 -10.40 7.19 -7.19
C TYR A 136 -11.30 8.33 -7.68
N LEU A 137 -12.61 8.24 -7.46
CA LEU A 137 -13.57 9.26 -7.87
C LEU A 137 -13.63 10.43 -6.88
N ASP A 138 -13.53 10.16 -5.58
CA ASP A 138 -13.72 11.14 -4.50
C ASP A 138 -12.41 11.63 -3.87
N CYS A 139 -11.24 11.27 -4.41
CA CYS A 139 -9.96 11.78 -3.90
C CYS A 139 -9.88 13.31 -4.04
N PHE A 140 -9.66 13.99 -2.91
CA PHE A 140 -9.44 15.43 -2.85
C PHE A 140 -8.05 15.87 -3.35
N GLU A 141 -7.06 14.98 -3.26
CA GLU A 141 -5.70 15.26 -3.70
C GLU A 141 -5.59 15.09 -5.23
N LYS A 142 -5.47 16.21 -5.95
CA LYS A 142 -5.51 16.27 -7.42
C LYS A 142 -4.51 15.33 -8.10
N ASP A 143 -3.30 15.21 -7.55
CA ASP A 143 -2.26 14.36 -8.11
C ASP A 143 -2.60 12.87 -7.96
N ILE A 144 -3.13 12.47 -6.80
CA ILE A 144 -3.58 11.10 -6.55
C ILE A 144 -4.79 10.78 -7.43
N LYS A 145 -5.78 11.68 -7.53
CA LYS A 145 -6.94 11.53 -8.42
C LYS A 145 -6.52 11.37 -9.89
N THR A 146 -5.52 12.12 -10.33
CA THR A 146 -4.98 12.01 -11.69
C THR A 146 -4.32 10.64 -11.90
N LEU A 147 -3.48 10.20 -10.96
CA LEU A 147 -2.80 8.90 -11.03
C LEU A 147 -3.78 7.73 -11.02
N ALA A 148 -4.79 7.80 -10.16
CA ALA A 148 -5.92 6.89 -10.07
C ALA A 148 -6.65 6.74 -11.42
N THR A 149 -7.08 7.88 -11.98
CA THR A 149 -7.80 7.92 -13.26
C THR A 149 -6.97 7.32 -14.39
N GLN A 150 -5.67 7.64 -14.44
CA GLN A 150 -4.76 7.06 -15.42
C GLN A 150 -4.62 5.55 -15.26
N THR A 151 -4.54 5.07 -14.01
CA THR A 151 -4.37 3.66 -13.68
C THR A 151 -5.56 2.83 -14.13
N LEU A 152 -6.78 3.27 -13.80
CA LEU A 152 -8.02 2.64 -14.26
C LEU A 152 -8.12 2.57 -15.79
N LYS A 153 -7.70 3.66 -16.47
CA LYS A 153 -7.69 3.71 -17.95
C LYS A 153 -6.62 2.84 -18.57
N SER A 154 -5.50 2.59 -17.90
CA SER A 154 -4.39 1.83 -18.49
C SER A 154 -4.49 0.32 -18.30
N SER A 155 -5.30 -0.15 -17.34
CA SER A 155 -5.41 -1.57 -17.00
C SER A 155 -6.61 -2.23 -17.70
N PRO A 156 -6.38 -3.19 -18.61
CA PRO A 156 -7.45 -3.96 -19.23
C PRO A 156 -8.33 -4.70 -18.22
N THR A 157 -7.75 -5.23 -17.14
CA THR A 157 -8.48 -5.93 -16.07
C THR A 157 -9.45 -4.98 -15.36
N PHE A 158 -8.98 -3.79 -14.93
CA PHE A 158 -9.87 -2.80 -14.31
C PHE A 158 -10.94 -2.28 -15.29
N GLN A 159 -10.59 -2.05 -16.56
CA GLN A 159 -11.58 -1.62 -17.56
C GLN A 159 -12.67 -2.66 -17.80
N SER A 160 -12.30 -3.94 -17.89
CA SER A 160 -13.25 -5.03 -18.11
C SER A 160 -14.24 -5.11 -16.96
N GLU A 161 -13.75 -4.98 -15.72
CA GLU A 161 -14.59 -4.99 -14.53
C GLU A 161 -15.50 -3.75 -14.44
N LEU A 162 -14.97 -2.56 -14.77
CA LEU A 162 -15.75 -1.32 -14.85
C LEU A 162 -16.94 -1.44 -15.82
N GLN A 163 -16.71 -2.04 -16.99
CA GLN A 163 -17.77 -2.29 -17.98
C GLN A 163 -18.84 -3.24 -17.44
N GLN A 164 -18.46 -4.27 -16.68
CA GLN A 164 -19.42 -5.19 -16.05
C GLN A 164 -20.26 -4.48 -14.98
N LEU A 165 -19.65 -3.58 -14.22
CA LEU A 165 -20.33 -2.78 -13.18
C LEU A 165 -21.11 -1.58 -13.73
N LYS A 166 -21.05 -1.31 -15.05
CA LYS A 166 -21.69 -0.17 -15.73
C LYS A 166 -21.22 1.20 -15.22
N TYR A 167 -19.95 1.31 -14.83
CA TYR A 167 -19.27 2.58 -14.54
C TYR A 167 -18.69 3.22 -15.82
#